data_AF-M1J9Y9-F1
#
_entry.id   AF-M1J9Y9-F1
#
_cell.length_a   1.000
_cell.length_b   1.000
_cell.length_c   1.000
_cell.angle_alpha   90.00
_cell.angle_beta   90.00
_cell.angle_gamma   90.00
#
_symmetry.space_group_name_H-M   'P 1'
#
loop_
_entity.id
_entity.type
_entity.pdbx_description
1 polymer ?
#
loop_
_entity_poly.entity_id
_entity_poly.type
_entity_poly.pdbx_seq_one_letter_code
_entity_poly.pdbx_strand_id
1 'polypeptide(L)'
;MDPILSSEIRQMHCNIQILDSEENPWFIGKRDWPAEMVLKLAAERLPKAQELGLNKMQDAIPAFGSALAEVAKNNGSQDDIDKAVFELLMITCVIEQCMGIEAEVLTHRDFNFVIYDTGAVRYDRVEAHHA
;
A
#
# COMPACT_ATOMS: atom_id res chain seq x y z
N MET A 1 -6.67 -40.15 -1.02
CA MET A 1 -5.92 -39.24 -1.90
C MET A 1 -6.87 -38.11 -2.22
N ASP A 2 -6.88 -37.08 -1.40
CA ASP A 2 -7.62 -35.85 -1.70
C ASP A 2 -6.72 -34.97 -2.55
N PRO A 3 -7.13 -34.59 -3.77
CA PRO A 3 -6.35 -33.71 -4.60
C PRO A 3 -6.60 -32.26 -4.18
N ILE A 4 -5.53 -31.60 -3.77
CA ILE A 4 -5.31 -30.15 -3.87
C ILE A 4 -6.34 -29.33 -3.08
N LEU A 5 -6.00 -29.10 -1.80
CA LEU A 5 -6.40 -27.89 -1.08
C LEU A 5 -6.27 -26.70 -2.03
N SER A 6 -7.41 -26.04 -2.28
CA SER A 6 -7.51 -24.68 -2.82
C SER A 6 -6.29 -23.89 -2.35
N SER A 7 -5.42 -23.48 -3.27
CA SER A 7 -4.42 -22.47 -2.97
C SER A 7 -5.19 -21.20 -2.59
N GLU A 8 -5.36 -20.97 -1.29
CA GLU A 8 -6.00 -19.75 -0.80
C GLU A 8 -5.24 -18.58 -1.41
N ILE A 9 -5.93 -17.79 -2.24
CA ILE A 9 -5.34 -16.60 -2.82
C ILE A 9 -4.96 -15.72 -1.64
N ARG A 10 -3.66 -15.56 -1.46
CA ARG A 10 -3.17 -14.77 -0.36
C ARG A 10 -3.60 -13.33 -0.51
N GLN A 11 -4.16 -12.77 0.56
CA GLN A 11 -4.54 -11.38 0.60
C GLN A 11 -3.42 -10.55 1.23
N MET A 12 -3.21 -9.37 0.67
CA MET A 12 -2.42 -8.30 1.25
C MET A 12 -3.40 -7.33 1.87
N HIS A 13 -3.46 -7.32 3.20
CA HIS A 13 -4.38 -6.45 3.93
C HIS A 13 -3.77 -5.06 4.06
N CYS A 14 -4.58 -4.04 3.83
CA CYS A 14 -4.17 -2.68 4.05
C CYS A 14 -5.22 -1.88 4.84
N ASN A 15 -4.75 -1.32 5.96
CA ASN A 15 -5.51 -0.45 6.84
C ASN A 15 -5.07 0.99 6.58
N ILE A 16 -6.03 1.90 6.48
CA ILE A 16 -5.80 3.30 6.15
C ILE A 16 -6.43 4.17 7.22
N GLN A 17 -5.67 5.11 7.74
CA GLN A 17 -6.17 6.22 8.53
C GLN A 17 -5.73 7.52 7.87
N ILE A 18 -6.67 8.46 7.72
CA ILE A 18 -6.35 9.82 7.32
C ILE A 18 -6.71 10.72 8.50
N LEU A 19 -5.74 11.50 8.94
CA LEU A 19 -5.83 12.34 10.12
C LEU A 19 -6.14 13.79 9.72
N ASP A 20 -6.85 14.50 10.59
CA ASP A 20 -7.07 15.94 10.47
C ASP A 20 -5.89 16.72 11.08
N SER A 21 -6.01 18.04 11.13
CA SER A 21 -4.96 18.91 11.69
C SER A 21 -4.76 18.76 13.21
N GLU A 22 -5.68 18.10 13.91
CA GLU A 22 -5.60 17.77 15.34
C GLU A 22 -5.13 16.32 15.57
N GLU A 23 -4.68 15.64 14.51
CA GLU A 23 -4.26 14.23 14.49
C GLU A 23 -5.40 13.24 14.83
N ASN A 24 -6.66 13.66 14.70
CA ASN A 24 -7.79 12.75 14.87
C ASN A 24 -8.11 12.04 13.55
N PRO A 25 -8.42 10.73 13.56
CA PRO A 25 -8.85 10.03 12.35
C PRO A 25 -10.20 10.55 11.86
N TRP A 26 -10.22 11.14 10.66
CA TRP A 26 -11.48 11.55 10.00
C TRP A 26 -11.91 10.54 8.92
N PHE A 27 -10.98 9.75 8.41
CA PHE A 27 -11.24 8.62 7.51
C PHE A 27 -10.54 7.35 8.01
N ILE A 28 -11.27 6.23 7.98
CA ILE A 28 -10.75 4.90 8.28
C ILE A 28 -11.18 3.96 7.16
N GLY A 29 -10.21 3.30 6.53
CA GLY A 29 -10.42 2.34 5.46
C GLY A 29 -9.73 1.00 5.74
N LYS A 30 -10.33 -0.08 5.22
CA LYS A 30 -9.71 -1.41 5.14
C LYS A 30 -9.95 -1.98 3.76
N ARG A 31 -8.93 -2.59 3.18
CA ARG A 31 -8.98 -3.18 1.85
C ARG A 31 -8.06 -4.36 1.75
N ASP A 32 -8.46 -5.31 0.93
CA ASP A 32 -7.75 -6.55 0.68
C ASP A 32 -7.52 -6.69 -0.82
N TRP A 33 -6.30 -7.03 -1.20
CA TRP A 33 -5.98 -7.34 -2.59
C TRP A 33 -5.25 -8.67 -2.69
N PRO A 34 -5.42 -9.43 -3.79
CA PRO A 34 -4.55 -10.56 -4.08
C PRO A 34 -3.08 -10.12 -4.07
N ALA A 35 -2.28 -10.66 -3.15
CA ALA A 35 -0.88 -10.27 -2.97
C ALA A 35 -0.07 -10.50 -4.26
N GLU A 36 -0.31 -11.62 -4.94
CA GLU A 36 0.31 -11.93 -6.24
C GLU A 36 0.05 -10.85 -7.29
N MET A 37 -1.17 -10.29 -7.34
CA MET A 37 -1.53 -9.23 -8.28
C MET A 37 -0.77 -7.93 -7.96
N VAL A 38 -0.74 -7.52 -6.70
CA VAL A 38 -0.01 -6.32 -6.25
C VAL A 38 1.48 -6.45 -6.57
N LEU A 39 2.08 -7.57 -6.21
CA LEU A 39 3.52 -7.79 -6.35
C LEU A 39 3.93 -7.96 -7.81
N LYS A 40 3.09 -8.56 -8.66
CA LYS A 40 3.34 -8.61 -10.11
C LYS A 40 3.40 -7.20 -10.70
N LEU A 41 2.43 -6.34 -10.39
CA LEU A 41 2.39 -4.97 -10.89
C LEU A 41 3.52 -4.10 -10.30
N ALA A 42 3.92 -4.34 -9.05
CA ALA A 42 5.11 -3.72 -8.47
C ALA A 42 6.39 -4.15 -9.21
N ALA A 43 6.54 -5.44 -9.52
CA ALA A 43 7.71 -5.95 -10.25
C ALA A 43 7.83 -5.36 -11.66
N GLU A 44 6.71 -5.08 -12.34
CA GLU A 44 6.70 -4.40 -13.65
C GLU A 44 7.24 -2.96 -13.56
N ARG A 45 7.09 -2.29 -12.41
CA ARG A 45 7.57 -0.91 -12.17
C ARG A 45 8.98 -0.84 -11.57
N LEU A 46 9.46 -1.95 -11.01
CA LEU A 46 10.71 -2.01 -10.27
C LEU A 46 11.94 -1.58 -11.09
N PRO A 47 12.16 -2.03 -12.35
CA PRO A 47 13.33 -1.61 -13.12
C PRO A 47 13.41 -0.09 -13.27
N LYS A 48 12.25 0.55 -13.53
CA LYS A 48 12.22 2.00 -13.70
C LYS A 48 12.50 2.75 -12.39
N ALA A 49 11.97 2.25 -11.28
CA ALA A 49 12.24 2.83 -9.97
C ALA A 49 13.72 2.69 -9.57
N GLN A 50 14.34 1.55 -9.88
CA GLN A 50 15.77 1.31 -9.66
C GLN A 50 16.66 2.24 -10.50
N GLU A 51 16.30 2.47 -11.76
CA GLU A 51 16.99 3.45 -12.63
C GLU A 51 16.90 4.89 -12.09
N LEU A 52 15.74 5.30 -11.56
CA LEU A 52 15.55 6.63 -11.00
C LEU A 52 16.39 6.83 -9.72
N GLY A 53 16.52 5.76 -8.93
CA GLY A 53 17.23 5.74 -7.66
C GLY A 53 16.38 6.28 -6.50
N LEU A 54 16.64 5.76 -5.29
CA LEU A 54 15.87 6.06 -4.08
C LEU A 54 15.79 7.56 -3.76
N ASN A 55 16.86 8.33 -4.00
CA ASN A 55 16.87 9.78 -3.76
C ASN A 55 15.80 10.53 -4.58
N LYS A 56 15.47 10.05 -5.79
CA LYS A 56 14.42 10.65 -6.61
C LYS A 56 13.02 10.13 -6.28
N MET A 57 12.94 9.03 -5.54
CA MET A 57 11.69 8.36 -5.16
C MET A 57 11.27 8.66 -3.72
N GLN A 58 12.07 9.41 -2.96
CA GLN A 58 11.86 9.69 -1.54
C GLN A 58 10.47 10.30 -1.24
N ASP A 59 9.94 11.09 -2.18
CA ASP A 59 8.66 11.79 -2.02
C ASP A 59 7.48 11.04 -2.64
N ALA A 60 7.69 9.85 -3.22
CA ALA A 60 6.64 9.13 -3.93
C ALA A 60 5.54 8.64 -2.97
N ILE A 61 5.89 8.02 -1.83
CA ILE A 61 4.87 7.58 -0.84
C ILE A 61 4.07 8.78 -0.32
N PRO A 62 4.70 9.90 0.14
CA PRO A 62 3.97 11.12 0.48
C PRO A 62 3.06 11.65 -0.63
N ALA A 63 3.51 11.65 -1.89
CA ALA A 63 2.71 12.13 -3.01
C ALA A 63 1.45 11.28 -3.24
N PHE A 64 1.58 9.95 -3.24
CA PHE A 64 0.44 9.04 -3.38
C PHE A 64 -0.50 9.07 -2.16
N GLY A 65 0.04 9.22 -0.94
CA GLY A 65 -0.78 9.40 0.26
C GLY A 65 -1.58 10.71 0.23
N SER A 66 -0.95 11.80 -0.21
CA SER A 66 -1.62 13.10 -0.37
C SER A 66 -2.74 13.02 -1.41
N ALA A 67 -2.50 12.37 -2.55
CA ALA A 67 -3.53 12.15 -3.56
C ALA A 67 -4.73 11.35 -3.03
N LEU A 68 -4.49 10.29 -2.24
CA LEU A 68 -5.56 9.55 -1.57
C LEU A 68 -6.34 10.44 -0.58
N ALA A 69 -5.66 11.27 0.22
CA ALA A 69 -6.32 12.20 1.11
C ALA A 69 -7.18 13.23 0.36
N GLU A 70 -6.71 13.75 -0.77
CA GLU A 70 -7.48 14.65 -1.63
C GLU A 70 -8.74 13.98 -2.19
N VAL A 71 -8.61 12.75 -2.71
CA VAL A 71 -9.77 11.97 -3.21
C VAL A 71 -10.79 11.75 -2.10
N ALA A 72 -10.35 11.33 -0.92
CA ALA A 72 -11.23 11.10 0.21
C ALA A 72 -11.89 12.40 0.71
N LYS A 73 -11.16 13.52 0.79
CA LYS A 73 -11.69 14.82 1.26
C LYS A 73 -12.77 15.37 0.32
N ASN A 74 -12.63 15.12 -0.98
CA ASN A 74 -13.55 15.60 -1.99
C ASN A 74 -14.77 14.69 -2.20
N ASN A 75 -15.03 13.75 -1.28
CA ASN A 75 -16.07 12.73 -1.41
C ASN A 75 -15.98 11.96 -2.75
N GLY A 76 -14.75 11.59 -3.14
CA GLY A 76 -14.52 10.74 -4.30
C GLY A 76 -15.33 9.44 -4.23
N SER A 77 -15.58 8.83 -5.38
CA SER A 77 -16.31 7.55 -5.40
C SER A 77 -15.53 6.46 -4.67
N GLN A 78 -16.20 5.38 -4.26
CA GLN A 78 -15.49 4.23 -3.67
C GLN A 78 -14.43 3.68 -4.62
N ASP A 79 -14.71 3.63 -5.93
CA ASP A 79 -13.75 3.20 -6.95
C ASP A 79 -12.52 4.11 -7.02
N ASP A 80 -12.70 5.43 -6.90
CA ASP A 80 -11.57 6.38 -6.89
C ASP A 80 -10.70 6.21 -5.65
N ILE A 81 -11.34 6.02 -4.49
CA ILE A 81 -10.64 5.74 -3.22
C ILE A 81 -9.87 4.43 -3.34
N ASP A 82 -10.50 3.36 -3.81
CA ASP A 82 -9.90 2.03 -3.92
C ASP A 82 -8.70 2.03 -4.86
N LYS A 83 -8.81 2.75 -5.97
CA LYS A 83 -7.70 2.95 -6.90
C LYS A 83 -6.55 3.70 -6.23
N ALA A 84 -6.82 4.79 -5.52
CA ALA A 84 -5.79 5.58 -4.85
C ALA A 84 -5.08 4.79 -3.74
N VAL A 85 -5.82 3.99 -2.97
CA VAL A 85 -5.21 3.10 -1.96
C VAL A 85 -4.36 2.02 -2.63
N PHE A 86 -4.85 1.42 -3.72
CA PHE A 86 -4.08 0.41 -4.46
C PHE A 86 -2.78 0.99 -5.02
N GLU A 87 -2.81 2.20 -5.56
CA GLU A 87 -1.62 2.89 -6.07
C GLU A 87 -0.60 3.20 -4.95
N LEU A 88 -1.07 3.64 -3.78
CA LEU A 88 -0.25 3.84 -2.59
C LEU A 88 0.40 2.53 -2.10
N LEU A 89 -0.37 1.44 -2.03
CA LEU A 89 0.14 0.13 -1.65
C LEU A 89 1.22 -0.34 -2.62
N MET A 90 0.93 -0.28 -3.92
CA MET A 90 1.85 -0.72 -4.96
C MET A 90 3.15 0.10 -4.97
N ILE A 91 3.11 1.44 -4.87
CA ILE A 91 4.34 2.24 -4.85
C ILE A 91 5.17 1.95 -3.60
N THR A 92 4.52 1.66 -2.47
CA THR A 92 5.19 1.24 -1.23
C THR A 92 5.93 -0.08 -1.46
N CYS A 93 5.28 -1.08 -2.05
CA CYS A 93 5.92 -2.35 -2.41
C CYS A 93 7.09 -2.19 -3.39
N VAL A 94 7.02 -1.24 -4.34
CA VAL A 94 8.14 -0.94 -5.25
C VAL A 94 9.32 -0.37 -4.48
N ILE A 95 9.09 0.59 -3.58
CA ILE A 95 10.15 1.24 -2.81
C ILE A 95 10.82 0.27 -1.83
N GLU A 96 10.04 -0.58 -1.15
CA GLU A 96 10.55 -1.64 -0.28
C GLU A 96 11.47 -2.61 -1.03
N GLN A 97 11.06 -3.02 -2.24
CA GLN A 97 11.91 -3.85 -3.11
C GLN A 97 13.17 -3.12 -3.57
N CYS A 98 13.09 -1.81 -3.85
CA CYS A 98 14.28 -0.98 -4.11
C CYS A 98 15.21 -0.88 -2.90
N MET A 99 14.69 -1.03 -1.67
CA MET A 99 15.47 -1.09 -0.43
C MET A 99 15.99 -2.50 -0.12
N GLY A 100 15.70 -3.49 -0.96
CA GLY A 100 16.20 -4.86 -0.85
C GLY A 100 15.25 -5.82 -0.13
N ILE A 101 14.01 -5.45 0.15
CA ILE A 101 13.02 -6.37 0.70
C ILE A 101 12.48 -7.27 -0.41
N GLU A 102 12.56 -8.59 -0.21
CA GLU A 102 12.09 -9.56 -1.19
C GLU A 102 10.55 -9.55 -1.31
N ALA A 103 10.04 -9.73 -2.53
CA ALA A 103 8.60 -9.78 -2.80
C ALA A 103 7.88 -10.87 -1.97
N GLU A 104 8.53 -12.03 -1.79
CA GLU A 104 8.01 -13.09 -0.94
C GLU A 104 7.78 -12.58 0.49
N VAL A 105 8.74 -11.87 1.09
CA VAL A 105 8.58 -11.29 2.43
C VAL A 105 7.39 -10.35 2.49
N LEU A 106 7.18 -9.52 1.47
CA LEU A 106 6.05 -8.59 1.38
C LEU A 106 4.69 -9.31 1.27
N THR A 107 4.66 -10.51 0.69
CA THR A 107 3.43 -11.32 0.60
C THR A 107 2.92 -11.74 1.98
N HIS A 108 3.80 -11.78 3.02
CA HIS A 108 3.45 -12.10 4.40
C HIS A 108 3.22 -10.86 5.28
N ARG A 109 2.93 -9.69 4.70
CA ARG A 109 2.76 -8.43 5.45
C ARG A 109 1.40 -7.80 5.27
N ASP A 110 0.90 -7.27 6.37
CA ASP A 110 -0.18 -6.28 6.36
C ASP A 110 0.42 -4.88 6.37
N PHE A 111 -0.19 -3.96 5.62
CA PHE A 111 0.26 -2.59 5.50
C PHE A 111 -0.69 -1.66 6.26
N ASN A 112 -0.15 -0.87 7.18
CA ASN A 112 -0.91 0.14 7.91
C ASN A 112 -0.43 1.52 7.46
N PHE A 113 -1.29 2.28 6.79
CA PHE A 113 -1.00 3.65 6.36
C PHE A 113 -1.69 4.64 7.28
N VAL A 114 -0.93 5.62 7.76
CA VAL A 114 -1.42 6.80 8.46
C VAL A 114 -0.97 8.03 7.67
N ILE A 115 -1.95 8.73 7.11
CA ILE A 115 -1.76 9.91 6.29
C ILE A 115 -2.13 11.13 7.12
N TYR A 116 -1.16 12.00 7.35
CA TYR A 116 -1.34 13.24 8.11
C TYR A 116 -1.91 14.34 7.22
N ASP A 117 -2.58 15.33 7.82
CA ASP A 117 -3.11 16.49 7.09
C ASP A 117 -2.03 17.27 6.32
N THR A 118 -0.77 17.17 6.76
CA THR A 118 0.42 17.75 6.10
C THR A 118 0.85 17.02 4.82
N GLY A 119 0.22 15.89 4.49
CA GLY A 119 0.63 15.01 3.39
C GLY A 119 1.76 14.04 3.76
N ALA A 120 2.28 14.11 4.99
CA ALA A 120 3.20 13.11 5.50
C ALA A 120 2.49 11.74 5.60
N VAL A 121 3.24 10.67 5.33
CA VAL A 121 2.73 9.30 5.42
C VAL A 121 3.63 8.52 6.36
N ARG A 122 3.06 8.03 7.46
CA ARG A 122 3.65 6.94 8.22
C ARG A 122 3.07 5.65 7.67
N TYR A 123 3.93 4.68 7.39
CA TYR A 123 3.46 3.34 7.09
C TYR A 123 4.23 2.31 7.91
N ASP A 124 3.52 1.30 8.37
CA ASP A 124 4.07 0.16 9.08
C ASP A 124 3.73 -1.13 8.34
N ARG A 125 4.65 -2.09 8.37
CA ARG A 125 4.42 -3.46 7.90
C ARG A 125 4.48 -4.42 9.07
N VAL A 126 3.38 -5.11 9.36
CA VAL A 126 3.33 -6.09 10.46
C VAL A 126 3.34 -7.50 9.89
N GLU A 127 3.86 -8.47 10.67
CA GLU A 127 3.67 -9.88 10.31
C GLU A 127 2.17 -10.14 10.21
N ALA A 128 1.76 -10.74 9.09
CA ALA A 128 0.37 -11.10 8.90
C ALA A 128 0.02 -12.22 9.90
N HIS A 129 -0.65 -11.84 11.00
CA HIS A 129 -1.13 -12.79 12.01
C HIS A 129 -2.48 -13.33 11.55
N HIS A 130 -2.45 -14.36 10.70
CA HIS A 130 -3.64 -15.14 10.39
C HIS A 130 -3.73 -16.28 11.41
N ALA A 131 -4.67 -16.14 12.34
CA ALA A 131 -5.09 -17.21 13.25
C ALA A 131 -5.94 -18.25 12.51
#